data_AF-A0A328B7X5-F1
#
_entry.id   AF-A0A328B7X5-F1
#
_cell.length_a   1.000
_cell.length_b   1.000
_cell.length_c   1.000
_cell.angle_alpha   90.00
_cell.angle_beta   90.00
_cell.angle_gamma   90.00
#
_symmetry.space_group_name_H-M   'P 1'
#
loop_
_entity.id
_entity.type
_entity.pdbx_description
1 polymer ?
#
loop_
_entity_poly.entity_id
_entity_poly.type
_entity_poly.pdbx_seq_one_letter_code
_entity_poly.pdbx_strand_id
1 'polypeptide(L)'
;MLVLLCSGAACTRSTPVVESPAPGRTGQGNSRRLNVAALVGRNIDQVRQRLGPPRETRQQPVGLEPTAEQLRATKGEGWINTFEKDGTTIVVTFNARTREVQDLVLVGSNEDELLRRGNLDFVADNYLVLPVTDPSAPSRIMGVRVVAR
;
A
#
# COMPACT_ATOMS: atom_id res chain seq x y z
N MET A 1 -20.78 -75.65 -34.46
CA MET A 1 -20.39 -74.62 -35.43
C MET A 1 -21.64 -73.80 -35.76
N LEU A 2 -21.86 -72.69 -35.04
CA LEU A 2 -23.05 -71.86 -35.17
C LEU A 2 -22.80 -70.45 -34.57
N VAL A 3 -23.29 -69.44 -35.29
CA VAL A 3 -23.67 -68.06 -34.90
C VAL A 3 -22.58 -67.00 -34.67
N LEU A 4 -22.35 -66.22 -35.74
CA LEU A 4 -22.09 -64.78 -35.70
C LEU A 4 -23.34 -64.06 -35.18
N LEU A 5 -23.21 -63.07 -34.29
CA LEU A 5 -24.14 -61.93 -34.18
C LEU A 5 -23.42 -60.74 -33.54
N CYS A 6 -22.92 -59.86 -34.40
CA CYS A 6 -22.53 -58.50 -34.07
C CYS A 6 -23.79 -57.68 -33.77
N SER A 7 -23.88 -57.15 -32.56
CA SER A 7 -24.95 -56.24 -32.15
C SER A 7 -24.34 -54.93 -31.67
N GLY A 8 -24.68 -53.82 -32.34
CA GLY A 8 -24.35 -52.49 -31.86
C GLY A 8 -24.27 -51.41 -32.94
N ALA A 9 -25.34 -51.22 -33.71
CA ALA A 9 -25.57 -49.97 -34.43
C ALA A 9 -26.47 -49.08 -33.58
N ALA A 10 -26.02 -47.88 -33.21
CA ALA A 10 -26.88 -46.72 -32.98
C ALA A 10 -26.08 -45.43 -33.09
N CYS A 11 -26.42 -44.67 -34.13
CA CYS A 11 -25.82 -43.40 -34.51
C CYS A 11 -26.36 -42.23 -33.69
N THR A 12 -25.67 -41.10 -33.85
CA THR A 12 -26.11 -39.70 -33.65
C THR A 12 -26.29 -39.21 -32.21
N ARG A 13 -25.54 -38.16 -31.84
CA ARG A 13 -26.06 -36.78 -31.81
C ARG A 13 -25.03 -35.82 -31.19
N SER A 14 -24.54 -34.94 -32.06
CA SER A 14 -24.16 -33.52 -31.85
C SER A 14 -23.52 -33.08 -30.53
N THR A 15 -22.27 -32.63 -30.65
CA THR A 15 -21.58 -31.77 -29.68
C THR A 15 -22.36 -30.48 -29.39
N PRO A 16 -22.39 -30.03 -28.14
CA PRO A 16 -22.12 -28.64 -27.84
C PRO A 16 -20.68 -28.53 -27.34
N VAL A 17 -19.85 -27.82 -28.11
CA VAL A 17 -18.71 -27.11 -27.53
C VAL A 17 -19.30 -26.19 -26.47
N VAL A 18 -19.24 -26.62 -25.21
CA VAL A 18 -19.35 -25.71 -24.08
C VAL A 18 -17.94 -25.22 -23.82
N GLU A 19 -17.52 -24.26 -24.64
CA GLU A 19 -16.47 -23.33 -24.27
C GLU A 19 -17.04 -22.49 -23.13
N SER A 20 -16.94 -23.03 -21.91
CA SER A 20 -17.31 -22.28 -20.72
C SER A 20 -16.14 -21.33 -20.44
N PRO A 21 -16.38 -20.00 -20.46
CA PRO A 21 -15.34 -19.02 -20.28
C PRO A 21 -14.72 -19.24 -18.90
N ALA A 22 -13.38 -19.23 -18.84
CA ALA A 22 -12.67 -19.16 -17.58
C ALA A 22 -13.33 -18.07 -16.73
N PRO A 23 -13.94 -18.40 -15.58
CA PRO A 23 -14.32 -17.38 -14.63
C PRO A 23 -13.00 -16.72 -14.23
N GLY A 24 -12.91 -15.44 -14.58
CA GLY A 24 -11.70 -14.67 -14.50
C GLY A 24 -11.04 -14.82 -13.15
N ARG A 25 -9.71 -14.65 -13.17
CA ARG A 25 -8.85 -14.34 -12.03
C ARG A 25 -9.62 -14.38 -10.74
N THR A 26 -9.32 -15.38 -9.91
CA THR A 26 -9.42 -15.18 -8.48
C THR A 26 -8.83 -13.79 -8.21
N GLY A 27 -9.70 -12.81 -8.07
CA GLY A 27 -9.50 -11.73 -7.15
C GLY A 27 -9.46 -12.43 -5.81
N GLN A 28 -8.36 -13.14 -5.55
CA GLN A 28 -7.72 -13.07 -4.26
C GLN A 28 -7.84 -11.60 -3.94
N GLY A 29 -8.70 -11.30 -2.97
CA GLY A 29 -8.58 -10.11 -2.20
C GLY A 29 -7.15 -10.14 -1.67
N ASN A 30 -6.21 -9.71 -2.51
CA ASN A 30 -5.04 -9.02 -2.09
C ASN A 30 -5.64 -7.83 -1.37
N SER A 31 -5.93 -7.99 -0.08
CA SER A 31 -5.43 -7.03 0.88
C SER A 31 -3.96 -6.88 0.52
N ARG A 32 -3.72 -6.02 -0.49
CA ARG A 32 -2.42 -5.81 -1.08
C ARG A 32 -1.66 -5.24 0.08
N ARG A 33 -0.85 -6.11 0.71
CA ARG A 33 -0.13 -5.79 1.94
C ARG A 33 0.48 -4.42 1.76
N LEU A 34 0.41 -3.62 2.81
CA LEU A 34 1.05 -2.31 2.82
C LEU A 34 2.45 -2.41 2.19
N ASN A 35 2.66 -1.63 1.14
CA ASN A 35 3.94 -1.53 0.46
C ASN A 35 4.21 -0.05 0.27
N VAL A 36 4.89 0.53 1.26
CA VAL A 36 5.24 1.96 1.30
C VAL A 36 6.31 2.28 0.29
N ALA A 37 7.27 1.37 0.06
CA ALA A 37 8.28 1.54 -0.98
C ALA A 37 7.67 1.83 -2.36
N ALA A 38 6.53 1.19 -2.70
CA ALA A 38 5.83 1.43 -3.96
C ALA A 38 5.07 2.76 -4.04
N LEU A 39 4.90 3.46 -2.90
CA LEU A 39 4.24 4.77 -2.80
C LEU A 39 5.22 5.93 -2.88
N VAL A 40 6.52 5.68 -2.68
CA VAL A 40 7.57 6.68 -2.81
C VAL A 40 7.55 7.27 -4.23
N GLY A 41 7.62 8.60 -4.32
CA GLY A 41 7.61 9.34 -5.59
C GLY A 41 6.25 9.39 -6.29
N ARG A 42 5.18 8.91 -5.67
CA ARG A 42 3.80 9.00 -6.19
C ARG A 42 3.15 10.31 -5.77
N ASN A 43 2.15 10.75 -6.54
CA ASN A 43 1.31 11.87 -6.11
C ASN A 43 0.22 11.41 -5.13
N ILE A 44 -0.43 12.37 -4.45
CA ILE A 44 -1.40 12.06 -3.40
C ILE A 44 -2.63 11.29 -3.90
N ASP A 45 -3.01 11.42 -5.17
CA ASP A 45 -4.15 10.69 -5.73
C ASP A 45 -3.84 9.22 -5.95
N GLN A 46 -2.64 8.93 -6.45
CA GLN A 46 -2.15 7.56 -6.57
C GLN A 46 -2.02 6.91 -5.18
N VAL A 47 -1.57 7.67 -4.17
CA VAL A 47 -1.52 7.18 -2.79
C VAL A 47 -2.93 6.87 -2.27
N ARG A 48 -3.90 7.76 -2.45
CA ARG A 48 -5.31 7.52 -2.08
C ARG A 48 -5.91 6.30 -2.80
N GLN A 49 -5.57 6.09 -4.07
CA GLN A 49 -6.03 4.91 -4.81
C GLN A 49 -5.50 3.60 -4.19
N ARG A 50 -4.28 3.63 -3.62
CA ARG A 50 -3.65 2.44 -3.02
C ARG A 50 -4.02 2.23 -1.55
N LEU A 51 -4.08 3.30 -0.77
CA LEU A 51 -4.34 3.25 0.67
C LEU A 51 -5.83 3.34 1.02
N GLY A 52 -6.66 3.83 0.09
CA GLY A 52 -8.06 4.15 0.34
C GLY A 52 -8.26 5.62 0.72
N PRO A 53 -9.48 6.01 1.15
CA PRO A 53 -9.75 7.38 1.57
C PRO A 53 -8.95 7.74 2.83
N PRO A 54 -8.49 9.00 2.95
CA PRO A 54 -7.87 9.46 4.18
C PRO A 54 -8.88 9.44 5.34
N ARG A 55 -8.38 9.21 6.55
CA ARG A 55 -9.16 9.31 7.79
C ARG A 55 -8.87 10.64 8.46
N GLU A 56 -9.93 11.37 8.79
CA GLU A 56 -9.84 12.48 9.73
C GLU A 56 -9.64 11.89 11.14
N THR A 57 -8.42 11.88 11.63
CA THR A 57 -8.14 11.41 12.99
C THR A 57 -8.04 12.60 13.93
N ARG A 58 -9.02 12.74 14.84
CA ARG A 58 -9.02 13.75 15.93
C ARG A 58 -7.97 13.49 17.02
N GLN A 59 -7.14 12.47 16.83
CA GLN A 59 -6.16 11.98 17.80
C GLN A 59 -4.80 11.88 17.09
N GLN A 60 -4.26 13.02 16.67
CA GLN A 60 -2.83 13.12 16.39
C GLN A 60 -2.13 13.33 17.75
N PRO A 61 -1.38 12.36 18.31
CA PRO A 61 -0.48 12.65 19.41
C PRO A 61 0.55 13.67 18.93
N VAL A 62 0.62 14.77 19.68
CA VAL A 62 1.50 15.93 19.47
C VAL A 62 2.92 15.44 19.15
N GLY A 63 3.40 15.76 17.93
CA GLY A 63 4.64 15.24 17.35
C GLY A 63 4.61 15.04 15.82
N LEU A 64 3.46 15.27 15.18
CA LEU A 64 3.25 15.09 13.73
C LEU A 64 3.03 16.40 12.95
N GLU A 65 3.29 17.55 13.57
CA GLU A 65 3.38 18.80 12.82
C GLU A 65 4.62 18.75 11.91
N PRO A 66 4.54 19.24 10.66
CA PRO A 66 5.69 19.23 9.77
C PRO A 66 6.83 20.00 10.45
N THR A 67 8.02 19.39 10.51
CA THR A 67 9.21 20.05 11.05
C THR A 67 9.44 21.36 10.30
N ALA A 68 10.13 22.33 10.91
CA ALA A 68 10.42 23.61 10.26
C ALA A 68 11.14 23.43 8.90
N GLU A 69 11.94 22.37 8.75
CA GLU A 69 12.57 21.99 7.48
C GLU A 69 11.56 21.53 6.44
N GLN A 70 10.54 20.77 6.85
CA GLN A 70 9.44 20.37 5.98
C GLN A 70 8.52 21.53 5.62
N LEU A 71 8.23 22.45 6.55
CA LEU A 71 7.47 23.66 6.23
C LEU A 71 8.21 24.55 5.21
N ARG A 72 9.54 24.62 5.32
CA ARG A 72 10.39 25.30 4.32
C ARG A 72 10.40 24.55 2.99
N ALA A 73 10.53 23.22 3.01
CA ALA A 73 10.50 22.38 1.80
C ALA A 73 9.14 22.47 1.07
N THR A 74 8.05 22.53 1.82
CA THR A 74 6.68 22.68 1.29
C THR A 74 6.33 24.12 0.89
N LYS A 75 7.18 25.13 1.20
CA LYS A 75 6.87 26.57 1.06
C LYS A 75 5.56 27.00 1.72
N GLY A 76 5.12 26.30 2.78
CA GLY A 76 3.83 26.56 3.44
C GLY A 76 2.60 26.07 2.65
N GLU A 77 2.79 25.28 1.59
CA GLU A 77 1.72 24.64 0.81
C GLU A 77 1.50 23.18 1.20
N GLY A 78 2.11 22.73 2.30
CA GLY A 78 2.02 21.36 2.78
C GLY A 78 0.63 21.03 3.33
N TRP A 79 0.08 19.89 2.92
CA TRP A 79 -1.12 19.32 3.50
C TRP A 79 -0.84 17.91 4.02
N ILE A 80 -1.60 17.50 5.03
CA ILE A 80 -1.46 16.20 5.69
C ILE A 80 -2.72 15.35 5.45
N ASN A 81 -2.51 14.12 4.99
CA ASN A 81 -3.53 13.08 5.02
C ASN A 81 -3.08 11.96 5.94
N THR A 82 -3.98 11.47 6.79
CA THR A 82 -3.75 10.26 7.58
C THR A 82 -4.49 9.10 6.94
N PHE A 83 -3.87 7.92 6.87
CA PHE A 83 -4.44 6.69 6.35
C PHE A 83 -4.26 5.57 7.36
N GLU A 84 -5.12 4.56 7.26
CA GLU A 84 -5.00 3.33 8.03
C GLU A 84 -5.02 2.15 7.06
N LYS A 85 -3.95 1.36 7.07
CA LYS A 85 -3.83 0.18 6.22
C LYS A 85 -3.18 -0.96 6.99
N ASP A 86 -3.83 -2.11 7.00
CA ASP A 86 -3.33 -3.34 7.63
C ASP A 86 -2.88 -3.13 9.09
N GLY A 87 -3.64 -2.33 9.85
CA GLY A 87 -3.34 -1.99 11.24
C GLY A 87 -2.12 -1.08 11.43
N THR A 88 -1.73 -0.35 10.38
CA THR A 88 -0.65 0.64 10.40
C THR A 88 -1.20 2.00 10.03
N THR A 89 -0.97 3.00 10.89
CA THR A 89 -1.24 4.40 10.61
C THR A 89 -0.14 4.97 9.72
N ILE A 90 -0.52 5.57 8.59
CA ILE A 90 0.39 6.26 7.68
C ILE A 90 -0.01 7.73 7.60
N VAL A 91 0.90 8.63 7.94
CA VAL A 91 0.74 10.08 7.77
C VAL A 91 1.50 10.48 6.51
N VAL A 92 0.83 11.18 5.59
CA VAL A 92 1.40 11.57 4.30
C VAL A 92 1.38 13.09 4.21
N THR A 93 2.56 13.67 4.04
CA THR A 93 2.73 15.09 3.75
C THR A 93 2.89 15.28 2.25
N PHE A 94 2.15 16.20 1.65
CA PHE A 94 2.21 16.49 0.22
C PHE A 94 2.05 17.98 -0.07
N ASN A 95 2.55 18.44 -1.21
CA ASN A 95 2.30 19.82 -1.67
C ASN A 95 0.87 19.90 -2.23
N ALA A 96 0.03 20.82 -1.72
CA ALA A 96 -1.36 20.94 -2.14
C ALA A 96 -1.55 21.41 -3.59
N ARG A 97 -0.57 22.18 -4.14
CA ARG A 97 -0.60 22.70 -5.52
C ARG A 97 -0.09 21.67 -6.53
N THR A 98 1.12 21.13 -6.33
CA THR A 98 1.73 20.15 -7.25
C THR A 98 1.20 18.73 -7.03
N ARG A 99 0.55 18.47 -5.89
CA ARG A 99 0.05 17.15 -5.46
C ARG A 99 1.14 16.12 -5.19
N GLU A 100 2.41 16.53 -5.23
CA GLU A 100 3.56 15.67 -4.97
C GLU A 100 3.66 15.31 -3.49
N VAL A 101 3.84 14.01 -3.21
CA VAL A 101 4.11 13.53 -1.86
C VAL A 101 5.56 13.84 -1.51
N GLN A 102 5.75 14.44 -0.35
CA GLN A 102 7.06 14.85 0.14
C GLN A 102 7.62 13.81 1.10
N ASP A 103 6.78 13.29 1.99
CA ASP A 103 7.15 12.23 2.90
C ASP A 103 5.96 11.39 3.36
N LEU A 104 6.28 10.17 3.80
CA LEU A 104 5.34 9.24 4.43
C LEU A 104 5.89 8.84 5.80
N VAL A 105 5.08 8.92 6.85
CA VAL A 105 5.44 8.47 8.19
C VAL A 105 4.58 7.27 8.57
N LEU A 106 5.21 6.15 8.88
CA LEU A 106 4.53 5.02 9.53
C LEU A 106 4.66 5.21 11.04
N VAL A 107 3.54 5.28 11.73
CA VAL A 107 3.51 5.51 13.19
C VAL A 107 3.65 4.19 13.93
N GLY A 108 4.53 4.16 14.93
CA GLY A 108 4.73 3.01 15.82
C GLY A 108 6.04 3.10 16.60
N SER A 109 6.19 2.24 17.61
CA SER A 109 7.32 2.32 18.55
C SER A 109 8.48 1.34 18.26
N ASN A 110 8.37 0.53 17.21
CA ASN A 110 9.37 -0.48 16.84
C ASN A 110 9.76 -0.33 15.37
N GLU A 111 10.97 0.16 15.12
CA GLU A 111 11.49 0.44 13.77
C GLU A 111 11.53 -0.80 12.88
N ASP A 112 12.10 -1.91 13.35
CA ASP A 112 12.20 -3.16 12.59
C ASP A 112 10.82 -3.69 12.18
N GLU A 113 9.84 -3.57 13.07
CA GLU A 113 8.47 -3.95 12.77
C GLU A 113 7.86 -3.05 11.71
N LEU A 114 8.05 -1.73 11.80
CA LEU A 114 7.54 -0.77 10.82
C LEU A 114 8.16 -0.98 9.45
N LEU A 115 9.45 -1.27 9.37
CA LEU A 115 10.13 -1.59 8.12
C LEU A 115 9.54 -2.84 7.45
N ARG A 116 9.37 -3.92 8.22
CA ARG A 116 8.75 -5.16 7.71
C ARG A 116 7.31 -4.94 7.27
N ARG A 117 6.50 -4.25 8.07
CA ARG A 117 5.09 -3.94 7.73
C ARG A 117 4.96 -3.03 6.53
N GLY A 118 5.90 -2.08 6.37
CA GLY A 118 5.95 -1.14 5.27
C GLY A 118 6.55 -1.69 3.99
N ASN A 119 7.11 -2.91 4.00
CA ASN A 119 7.93 -3.45 2.92
C ASN A 119 9.06 -2.46 2.53
N LEU A 120 9.80 -2.02 3.54
CA LEU A 120 10.89 -1.05 3.44
C LEU A 120 12.21 -1.73 3.77
N ASP A 121 13.26 -1.28 3.09
CA ASP A 121 14.64 -1.62 3.36
C ASP A 121 15.34 -0.42 4.01
N PHE A 122 16.26 -0.67 4.94
CA PHE A 122 17.08 0.40 5.53
C PHE A 122 17.95 1.12 4.48
N VAL A 123 18.37 0.39 3.45
CA VAL A 123 19.22 0.89 2.37
C VAL A 123 18.49 0.68 1.05
N ALA A 124 18.00 1.77 0.47
CA ALA A 124 17.34 1.77 -0.83
C ALA A 124 17.89 2.90 -1.72
N ASP A 125 17.87 2.64 -3.03
CA ASP A 125 18.40 3.56 -4.04
C ASP A 125 17.48 4.75 -4.31
N ASN A 126 16.18 4.63 -3.99
CA ASN A 126 15.14 5.60 -4.35
C ASN A 126 14.46 6.28 -3.16
N TYR A 127 14.79 5.88 -1.93
CA TYR A 127 14.29 6.52 -0.71
C TYR A 127 15.29 6.47 0.44
N LEU A 128 15.05 7.30 1.44
CA LEU A 128 15.69 7.28 2.74
C LEU A 128 14.66 6.92 3.81
N VAL A 129 15.06 6.10 4.78
CA VAL A 129 14.29 5.87 6.00
C VAL A 129 14.96 6.60 7.15
N LEU A 130 14.19 7.40 7.88
CA LEU A 130 14.65 8.22 9.01
C LEU A 130 13.79 7.91 10.24
N PRO A 131 14.38 7.62 11.41
CA PRO A 131 13.60 7.43 12.62
C PRO A 131 12.91 8.76 13.01
N VAL A 132 11.66 8.66 13.45
CA VAL A 132 10.93 9.77 14.06
C VAL A 132 10.94 9.54 15.56
N THR A 133 11.61 10.41 16.32
CA THR A 133 11.79 10.27 17.77
C THR A 133 10.89 11.22 18.55
N ASP A 134 10.58 10.85 19.80
CA ASP A 134 9.89 11.74 20.74
C ASP A 134 10.80 12.93 21.12
N PRO A 135 10.37 14.18 20.91
CA PRO A 135 11.17 15.36 21.30
C PRO A 135 11.48 15.42 22.80
N SER A 136 10.61 14.88 23.64
CA SER A 136 10.79 14.84 25.10
C SER A 136 11.63 13.65 25.56
N ALA A 137 11.77 12.63 24.71
CA ALA A 137 12.55 11.42 24.98
C ALA A 137 13.21 10.92 23.67
N PRO A 138 14.34 11.52 23.24
CA PRO A 138 14.94 11.23 21.94
C PRO A 138 15.36 9.77 21.71
N SER A 139 15.50 8.99 22.79
CA SER A 139 15.76 7.54 22.72
C SER A 139 14.51 6.71 22.35
N ARG A 140 13.33 7.32 22.32
CA ARG A 140 12.06 6.67 22.02
C ARG A 140 11.64 6.96 20.59
N ILE A 141 11.44 5.90 19.82
CA ILE A 141 10.92 5.96 18.45
C ILE A 141 9.38 6.08 18.51
N MET A 142 8.85 6.99 17.69
CA MET A 142 7.42 7.22 17.45
C MET A 142 6.98 6.80 16.04
N GLY A 143 7.94 6.58 15.14
CA GLY A 143 7.66 6.06 13.80
C GLY A 143 8.91 6.03 12.93
N VAL A 144 8.69 5.73 11.65
CA VAL A 144 9.72 5.85 10.59
C VAL A 144 9.20 6.77 9.50
N ARG A 145 10.01 7.75 9.10
CA ARG A 145 9.76 8.64 7.97
C ARG A 145 10.45 8.10 6.74
N VAL A 146 9.74 8.06 5.63
CA VAL A 146 10.23 7.68 4.32
C VAL A 146 10.16 8.89 3.41
N VAL A 147 11.31 9.29 2.86
CA VAL A 147 11.43 10.41 1.92
C VAL A 147 12.01 9.92 0.61
N ALA A 148 11.53 10.45 -0.51
CA ALA A 148 12.18 10.22 -1.80
C ALA A 148 13.59 10.83 -1.81
N ARG A 149 14.51 10.21 -2.54
CA ARG A 149 15.85 10.76 -2.78
C ARG A 149 15.85 11.80 -3.90
#